data_AF-Q26CS2-F1
#
_entry.id   AF-Q26CS2-F1
#
_cell.length_a   1.000
_cell.length_b   1.000
_cell.length_c   1.000
_cell.angle_alpha   90.00
_cell.angle_beta   90.00
_cell.angle_gamma   90.00
#
_symmetry.space_group_name_H-M   'P 1'
#
loop_
_entity.id
_entity.type
_entity.pdbx_description
1 polymer ?
#
loop_
_entity_poly.entity_id
_entity_poly.type
_entity_poly.pdbx_seq_one_letter_code
_entity_poly.pdbx_strand_id
1 'polypeptide(L)'
;MNELLHKYWEGQSSLEEEQKLVAYFNSDAVAPEHEMYRSVFNTFDEESAMIEDLNFDAFAKLAPEEKPKDHSKIRVLKGLGIAAGFAALLAVGSTYMGTNNTSTDLGTYEDPKEAYHATVEALQLVSTKFNNGRKNLKPLTEINNKTEKVFKTK
;
A
#
# COMPACT_ATOMS: atom_id res chain seq x y z
N MET A 1 -13.08 25.54 -6.92
CA MET A 1 -11.88 24.72 -6.68
C MET A 1 -11.81 24.25 -5.24
N ASN A 2 -11.88 25.16 -4.25
CA ASN A 2 -11.94 24.80 -2.83
C ASN A 2 -13.02 23.76 -2.47
N GLU A 3 -14.26 23.93 -2.96
CA GLU A 3 -15.32 22.93 -2.75
C GLU A 3 -15.03 21.56 -3.39
N LEU A 4 -14.33 21.55 -4.53
CA LEU A 4 -13.96 20.33 -5.25
C LEU A 4 -12.85 19.58 -4.52
N LEU A 5 -11.85 20.32 -4.01
CA LEU A 5 -10.82 19.79 -3.12
C LEU A 5 -11.46 19.21 -1.85
N HIS A 6 -12.42 19.90 -1.25
CA HIS A 6 -13.11 19.40 -0.07
C HIS A 6 -13.82 18.06 -0.35
N LYS A 7 -14.59 17.96 -1.44
CA LYS A 7 -15.21 16.70 -1.85
C LYS A 7 -14.20 15.59 -2.12
N TYR A 8 -13.07 15.91 -2.75
CA TYR A 8 -11.98 14.96 -3.00
C TYR A 8 -11.42 14.41 -1.69
N TRP A 9 -11.14 15.27 -0.72
CA TRP A 9 -10.68 14.86 0.61
C TRP A 9 -11.72 14.05 1.39
N GLU A 10 -13.01 14.29 1.17
CA GLU A 10 -14.10 13.50 1.73
C GLU A 10 -14.37 12.18 0.96
N GLY A 11 -13.69 11.95 -0.17
CA GLY A 11 -13.90 10.76 -1.02
C GLY A 11 -15.27 10.75 -1.70
N GLN A 12 -15.87 11.93 -1.93
CA GLN A 12 -17.17 12.10 -2.56
C GLN A 12 -17.09 12.67 -3.98
N SER A 13 -15.87 12.87 -4.52
CA SER A 13 -15.66 13.31 -5.90
C SER A 13 -16.02 12.23 -6.91
N SER A 14 -16.49 12.64 -8.09
CA SER A 14 -16.62 11.76 -9.25
C SER A 14 -15.32 11.70 -10.06
N LEU A 15 -15.18 10.69 -10.93
CA LEU A 15 -14.01 10.55 -11.81
C LEU A 15 -13.82 11.77 -12.73
N GLU A 16 -14.91 12.35 -13.22
CA GLU A 16 -14.90 13.56 -14.07
C GLU A 16 -14.45 14.80 -13.29
N GLU A 17 -14.79 14.88 -12.00
CA GLU A 17 -14.37 15.93 -11.08
C GLU A 17 -12.86 15.81 -10.77
N GLU A 18 -12.36 14.59 -10.59
CA GLU A 18 -10.94 14.32 -10.37
C GLU A 18 -10.07 14.64 -11.58
N GLN A 19 -10.54 14.34 -12.80
CA GLN A 19 -9.86 14.76 -14.02
C GLN A 19 -9.73 16.29 -14.12
N LYS A 20 -10.74 17.04 -13.65
CA LYS A 20 -10.68 18.51 -13.57
C LYS A 20 -9.67 18.99 -12.53
N LEU A 21 -9.53 18.28 -11.40
CA LEU A 21 -8.49 18.58 -10.40
C LEU A 21 -7.11 18.38 -11.01
N VAL A 22 -6.86 17.24 -11.65
CA VAL A 22 -5.58 16.96 -12.33
C VAL A 22 -5.27 18.03 -13.37
N ALA A 23 -6.23 18.36 -14.26
CA ALA A 23 -6.05 19.39 -15.27
C ALA A 23 -5.76 20.79 -14.67
N TYR A 24 -6.39 21.12 -13.54
CA TYR A 24 -6.15 22.38 -12.84
C TYR A 24 -4.72 22.45 -12.27
N PHE A 25 -4.25 21.41 -11.59
CA PHE A 25 -2.93 21.39 -10.96
C PHE A 25 -1.77 21.22 -11.96
N ASN A 26 -2.04 20.64 -13.13
CA ASN A 26 -1.10 20.59 -14.25
C ASN A 26 -1.05 21.90 -15.05
N SER A 27 -1.99 22.83 -14.84
CA SER A 27 -1.95 24.15 -15.47
C SER A 27 -0.98 25.10 -14.75
N ASP A 28 -0.50 26.12 -15.46
CA ASP A 28 0.33 27.20 -14.87
C ASP A 28 -0.48 28.24 -14.07
N ALA A 29 -1.81 28.06 -13.97
CA ALA A 29 -2.74 29.00 -13.34
C ALA A 29 -3.29 28.47 -12.00
N VAL A 30 -2.43 27.90 -11.16
CA VAL A 30 -2.78 27.43 -9.81
C VAL A 30 -2.76 28.62 -8.83
N ALA A 31 -3.79 28.74 -8.00
CA ALA A 31 -3.84 29.78 -6.99
C ALA A 31 -2.77 29.53 -5.90
N PRO A 32 -2.15 30.57 -5.32
CA PRO A 32 -1.09 30.41 -4.32
C PRO A 32 -1.50 29.54 -3.11
N GLU A 33 -2.77 29.59 -2.72
CA GLU A 33 -3.34 28.78 -1.64
C GLU A 33 -3.39 27.27 -1.95
N HIS A 34 -3.39 26.90 -3.24
CA HIS A 34 -3.46 25.51 -3.68
C HIS A 34 -2.09 24.95 -4.06
N GLU A 35 -1.06 25.78 -4.16
CA GLU A 35 0.27 25.35 -4.63
C GLU A 35 0.88 24.25 -3.75
N MET A 36 0.57 24.27 -2.45
CA MET A 36 0.94 23.21 -1.49
C MET A 36 0.37 21.83 -1.84
N TYR A 37 -0.73 21.76 -2.59
CA TYR A 37 -1.38 20.51 -3.01
C TYR A 37 -0.93 20.05 -4.40
N ARG A 38 -0.13 20.83 -5.11
CA ARG A 38 0.27 20.54 -6.49
C ARG A 38 0.94 19.18 -6.62
N SER A 39 1.81 18.81 -5.67
CA SER A 39 2.50 17.52 -5.68
C SER A 39 1.57 16.30 -5.58
N VAL A 40 0.34 16.47 -5.09
CA VAL A 40 -0.65 15.39 -4.96
C VAL A 40 -1.23 15.01 -6.33
N PHE A 41 -1.32 15.98 -7.25
CA PHE A 41 -1.98 15.80 -8.54
C PHE A 41 -1.00 15.78 -9.72
N ASN A 42 0.29 16.06 -9.49
CA ASN A 42 1.29 16.29 -10.53
C ASN A 42 2.13 15.05 -10.92
N THR A 43 1.64 13.82 -10.75
CA THR A 43 2.52 12.62 -10.89
C THR A 43 1.97 11.47 -11.74
N PHE A 44 0.88 11.63 -12.48
CA PHE A 44 0.27 10.47 -13.15
C PHE A 44 0.79 10.18 -14.56
N ASP A 45 1.40 11.14 -15.26
CA ASP A 45 1.83 10.92 -16.65
C ASP A 45 3.10 10.05 -16.74
N GLU A 46 4.05 10.23 -15.83
CA GLU A 46 5.25 9.38 -15.77
C GLU A 46 4.94 7.99 -15.14
N GLU A 47 4.02 7.93 -14.18
CA GLU A 47 3.61 6.68 -13.55
C GLU A 47 2.74 5.83 -14.48
N SER A 48 1.85 6.43 -15.28
CA SER A 48 1.03 5.71 -16.26
C SER A 48 1.86 5.07 -17.38
N ALA A 49 2.98 5.68 -17.77
CA ALA A 49 3.95 5.07 -18.67
C ALA A 49 4.67 3.85 -18.05
N MET A 50 4.74 3.75 -16.70
CA MET A 50 5.26 2.56 -16.01
C MET A 50 4.18 1.49 -15.75
N ILE A 51 2.88 1.83 -15.86
CA ILE A 51 1.77 0.89 -15.66
C ILE A 51 1.60 -0.07 -16.85
N GLU A 52 2.08 0.27 -18.05
CA GLU A 52 1.98 -0.60 -19.22
C GLU A 52 2.73 -1.93 -19.05
N ASP A 53 3.75 -1.97 -18.17
CA ASP A 53 4.51 -3.19 -17.82
C ASP A 53 3.92 -3.98 -16.62
N LEU A 54 2.80 -3.53 -16.04
CA LEU A 54 2.12 -4.18 -14.92
C LEU A 54 1.11 -5.26 -15.35
N ASN A 55 1.35 -5.94 -16.47
CA ASN A 55 0.79 -7.27 -16.66
C ASN A 55 1.56 -8.26 -15.76
N PHE A 56 1.43 -8.07 -14.44
CA PHE A 56 2.01 -8.92 -13.42
C PHE A 56 1.18 -10.21 -13.34
N ASP A 57 1.32 -11.05 -14.35
CA ASP A 57 0.88 -12.44 -14.26
C ASP A 57 1.90 -13.19 -13.38
N ALA A 58 1.63 -13.17 -12.07
CA ALA A 58 2.40 -13.86 -11.05
C ALA A 58 2.56 -15.36 -11.35
N PHE A 59 1.69 -15.94 -12.18
CA PHE A 59 1.71 -17.34 -12.57
C PHE A 59 2.43 -17.59 -13.90
N ALA A 60 2.48 -16.63 -14.83
CA ALA A 60 3.25 -16.77 -16.07
C ALA A 60 4.76 -16.93 -15.83
N LYS A 61 5.31 -16.32 -14.77
CA LYS A 61 6.72 -16.46 -14.36
C LYS A 61 7.05 -17.76 -13.62
N LEU A 62 6.07 -18.65 -13.43
CA LEU A 62 6.29 -20.00 -12.89
C LEU A 62 6.61 -21.04 -13.99
N ALA A 63 6.58 -20.64 -15.26
CA ALA A 63 7.15 -21.46 -16.32
C ALA A 63 8.66 -21.60 -16.07
N PRO A 64 9.23 -22.81 -16.13
CA PRO A 64 10.66 -22.99 -15.94
C PRO A 64 11.39 -22.41 -17.16
N GLU A 65 11.76 -21.13 -17.10
CA GLU A 65 12.67 -20.55 -18.08
C GLU A 65 14.02 -21.25 -18.00
N GLU A 66 14.52 -21.63 -19.18
CA GLU A 66 15.72 -22.42 -19.35
C GLU A 66 16.97 -21.69 -18.82
N LYS A 67 17.69 -22.40 -17.94
CA LYS A 67 19.12 -22.31 -17.59
C LYS A 67 19.67 -20.90 -17.28
N PRO A 68 20.14 -20.66 -16.03
CA PRO A 68 20.78 -19.40 -15.70
C PRO A 68 22.13 -19.28 -16.42
N LYS A 69 22.31 -18.21 -17.19
CA LYS A 69 23.64 -17.69 -17.53
C LYS A 69 24.29 -17.22 -16.23
N ASP A 70 25.51 -17.67 -16.00
CA ASP A 70 26.33 -17.36 -14.83
C ASP A 70 26.53 -15.84 -14.68
N HIS A 71 25.70 -15.23 -13.84
CA HIS A 71 25.86 -13.86 -13.34
C HIS A 71 25.92 -13.90 -11.80
N SER A 72 26.82 -14.73 -11.27
CA SER A 72 26.96 -15.04 -9.84
C SER A 72 27.46 -13.89 -8.95
N LYS A 73 27.65 -12.66 -9.44
CA LYS A 73 28.26 -11.58 -8.64
C LYS A 73 27.47 -10.28 -8.52
N ILE A 74 26.37 -10.09 -9.24
CA ILE A 74 25.66 -8.79 -9.27
C ILE A 74 24.32 -8.81 -8.49
N ARG A 75 23.73 -9.99 -8.25
CA ARG A 75 22.41 -10.09 -7.60
C ARG A 75 22.46 -9.85 -6.08
N VAL A 76 23.58 -10.14 -5.43
CA VAL A 76 23.77 -9.92 -3.99
C VAL A 76 23.79 -8.44 -3.60
N LEU A 77 24.22 -7.54 -4.51
CA LEU A 77 24.34 -6.11 -4.20
C LEU A 77 22.97 -5.39 -4.16
N LYS A 78 22.01 -5.81 -5.00
CA LYS A 78 20.67 -5.21 -5.05
C LYS A 78 19.77 -5.62 -3.87
N GLY A 79 20.02 -6.79 -3.27
CA GLY A 79 19.29 -7.27 -2.08
C GLY A 79 19.78 -6.65 -0.78
N LEU A 80 21.04 -6.21 -0.72
CA LEU A 80 21.65 -5.71 0.50
C LEU A 80 21.04 -4.39 0.98
N GLY A 81 20.67 -3.49 0.06
CA GLY A 81 20.01 -2.22 0.41
C GLY A 81 18.63 -2.42 1.03
N ILE A 82 17.86 -3.38 0.51
CA ILE A 82 16.53 -3.73 1.03
C ILE A 82 16.67 -4.38 2.41
N ALA A 83 17.56 -5.37 2.55
CA ALA A 83 17.81 -6.02 3.83
C ALA A 83 18.31 -5.04 4.90
N ALA A 84 19.20 -4.11 4.55
CA ALA A 84 19.68 -3.08 5.45
C ALA A 84 18.58 -2.09 5.87
N GLY A 85 17.68 -1.72 4.96
CA GLY A 85 16.53 -0.87 5.28
C GLY A 85 15.59 -1.49 6.30
N PHE A 86 15.23 -2.77 6.11
CA PHE A 86 14.41 -3.51 7.08
C PHE A 86 15.13 -3.68 8.42
N ALA A 87 16.41 -4.04 8.41
CA ALA A 87 17.20 -4.16 9.63
C ALA A 87 17.29 -2.84 10.41
N ALA A 88 17.44 -1.70 9.72
CA ALA A 88 17.48 -0.38 10.34
C ALA A 88 16.13 -0.01 10.98
N LEU A 89 15.00 -0.28 10.30
CA LEU A 89 13.67 -0.05 10.87
C LEU A 89 13.42 -0.89 12.13
N LEU A 90 13.84 -2.15 12.13
CA LEU A 90 13.72 -3.04 13.28
C LEU A 90 14.65 -2.63 14.44
N ALA A 91 15.87 -2.17 14.14
CA ALA A 91 16.81 -1.67 15.13
C ALA A 91 16.24 -0.42 15.83
N VAL A 92 15.72 0.54 15.08
CA VAL A 92 15.08 1.73 15.65
C VAL A 92 13.83 1.36 16.46
N GLY A 93 12.98 0.49 15.92
CA GLY A 93 11.78 0.01 16.63
C GLY A 93 12.09 -0.71 17.94
N SER A 94 13.12 -1.54 17.98
CA SER A 94 13.54 -2.28 19.18
C SER A 94 14.12 -1.37 20.27
N THR A 95 14.85 -0.30 19.90
CA THR A 95 15.32 0.70 20.89
C THR A 95 14.19 1.51 21.51
N TYR A 96 13.10 1.75 20.77
CA TYR A 96 11.94 2.49 21.26
C TYR A 96 11.03 1.64 22.16
N MET A 97 11.07 0.30 22.02
CA MET A 97 10.13 -0.61 22.66
C MET A 97 10.67 -1.34 23.91
N GLY A 98 11.91 -1.10 24.32
CA GLY A 98 12.50 -1.68 25.53
C GLY A 98 12.94 -3.14 25.33
N THR A 99 14.24 -3.38 25.48
CA THR A 99 14.90 -4.66 25.18
C THR A 99 14.54 -5.72 26.21
N ASN A 100 13.63 -6.63 25.87
CA ASN A 100 13.64 -7.96 26.44
C ASN A 100 14.51 -8.84 25.52
N ASN A 101 15.66 -9.26 26.03
CA ASN A 101 16.55 -10.23 25.39
C ASN A 101 15.86 -11.60 25.29
N THR A 102 14.92 -11.73 24.37
CA THR A 102 14.47 -13.03 23.90
C THR A 102 15.27 -13.32 22.64
N SER A 103 16.09 -14.39 22.70
CA SER A 103 16.72 -15.02 21.55
C SER A 103 15.70 -15.06 20.43
N THR A 104 15.84 -14.16 19.46
CA THR A 104 14.81 -13.90 18.46
C THR A 104 14.98 -14.97 17.42
N ASP A 105 14.14 -16.00 17.52
CA ASP A 105 13.79 -16.79 16.36
C ASP A 105 13.14 -15.82 15.35
N LEU A 106 13.93 -15.34 14.39
CA LEU A 106 13.54 -14.28 13.45
C LEU A 106 12.55 -14.77 12.39
N GLY A 107 12.04 -16.00 12.51
CA GLY A 107 11.14 -16.60 11.53
C GLY A 107 11.80 -16.80 10.17
N THR A 108 13.13 -16.88 10.14
CA THR A 108 13.90 -17.15 8.93
C THR A 108 14.00 -18.66 8.74
N TYR A 109 13.39 -19.15 7.66
CA TYR A 109 13.43 -20.55 7.28
C TYR A 109 14.51 -20.74 6.22
N GLU A 110 15.43 -21.67 6.45
CA GLU A 110 16.50 -22.02 5.51
C GLU A 110 15.96 -22.78 4.29
N ASP A 111 14.86 -23.53 4.46
CA ASP A 111 14.21 -24.27 3.39
C ASP A 111 13.08 -23.44 2.72
N PRO A 112 13.13 -23.22 1.39
CA PRO A 112 12.10 -22.46 0.68
C PRO A 112 10.68 -23.02 0.84
N LYS A 113 10.54 -24.34 1.01
CA LYS A 113 9.22 -24.98 1.15
C LYS A 113 8.62 -24.72 2.54
N GLU A 114 9.43 -24.78 3.58
CA GLU A 114 9.03 -24.42 4.94
C GLU A 114 8.69 -22.93 5.06
N ALA A 115 9.50 -22.05 4.45
CA ALA A 115 9.23 -20.61 4.39
C ALA A 115 7.86 -20.29 3.74
N TYR A 116 7.56 -21.00 2.65
CA TYR A 116 6.29 -20.85 1.95
C TYR A 116 5.11 -21.27 2.83
N HIS A 117 5.19 -22.42 3.50
CA HIS A 117 4.13 -22.90 4.40
C HIS A 117 3.89 -21.92 5.55
N ALA A 118 4.95 -21.48 6.24
CA ALA A 118 4.84 -20.52 7.34
C ALA A 118 4.22 -19.20 6.89
N THR A 119 4.57 -18.72 5.70
CA THR A 119 3.98 -17.50 5.12
C THR A 119 2.49 -17.67 4.84
N VAL A 120 2.08 -18.80 4.25
CA VAL A 120 0.67 -19.09 3.98
C VAL A 120 -0.15 -19.14 5.26
N GLU A 121 0.38 -19.79 6.30
CA GLU A 121 -0.27 -19.85 7.62
C GLU A 121 -0.42 -18.46 8.26
N ALA A 122 0.64 -17.65 8.20
CA ALA A 122 0.60 -16.28 8.70
C ALA A 122 -0.45 -15.43 7.95
N LEU A 123 -0.49 -15.52 6.61
CA LEU A 123 -1.48 -14.82 5.79
C LEU A 123 -2.91 -15.29 6.09
N GLN A 124 -3.12 -16.59 6.31
CA GLN A 124 -4.42 -17.14 6.67
C GLN A 124 -4.89 -16.63 8.05
N LEU A 125 -3.97 -16.52 9.02
CA LEU A 125 -4.26 -15.95 10.33
C LEU A 125 -4.66 -14.47 10.20
N VAL A 126 -3.88 -13.68 9.46
CA VAL A 126 -4.18 -12.26 9.21
C VAL A 126 -5.54 -12.09 8.55
N SER A 127 -5.82 -12.87 7.49
CA SER A 127 -7.11 -12.87 6.79
C SER A 127 -8.27 -13.17 7.75
N THR A 128 -8.11 -14.17 8.61
CA THR A 128 -9.12 -14.54 9.60
C THR A 128 -9.37 -13.42 10.61
N LYS A 129 -8.30 -12.81 11.14
CA LYS A 129 -8.41 -11.68 12.09
C LYS A 129 -9.06 -10.46 11.44
N PHE A 130 -8.69 -10.14 10.21
CA PHE A 130 -9.28 -9.02 9.45
C PHE A 130 -10.77 -9.23 9.16
N ASN A 131 -11.15 -10.43 8.72
CA ASN A 131 -12.55 -10.77 8.48
C ASN A 131 -13.38 -10.70 9.78
N ASN A 132 -12.84 -11.14 10.89
CA ASN A 132 -13.50 -11.03 12.20
C ASN A 132 -13.58 -9.57 12.67
N GLY A 133 -12.53 -8.76 12.46
CA GLY A 133 -12.54 -7.32 12.71
C GLY A 133 -13.63 -6.62 11.91
N ARG A 134 -13.76 -6.92 10.61
CA ARG A 134 -14.83 -6.37 9.76
C ARG A 134 -16.23 -6.73 10.25
N LYS A 135 -16.44 -7.94 10.78
CA LYS A 135 -17.73 -8.34 11.38
C LYS A 135 -18.10 -7.45 12.57
N ASN A 136 -17.13 -7.07 13.40
CA ASN A 136 -17.35 -6.19 14.56
C ASN A 136 -17.67 -4.74 14.16
N LEU A 137 -17.39 -4.34 12.92
CA LEU A 137 -17.73 -3.01 12.39
C LEU A 137 -19.13 -2.95 11.76
N LYS A 138 -19.83 -4.09 11.57
CA LYS A 138 -21.22 -4.13 11.06
C LYS A 138 -22.19 -3.23 11.83
N PRO A 139 -22.13 -3.12 13.17
CA PRO A 139 -23.01 -2.21 13.92
C PRO A 139 -22.79 -0.73 13.56
N LEU A 140 -21.57 -0.33 13.18
CA LEU A 140 -21.29 1.06 12.78
C LEU A 140 -21.97 1.42 11.45
N THR A 141 -22.00 0.49 10.48
CA THR A 141 -22.78 0.66 9.24
C THR A 141 -24.29 0.73 9.52
N GLU A 142 -24.81 -0.01 10.50
CA GLU A 142 -26.22 0.11 10.92
C GLU A 142 -26.51 1.44 11.62
N ILE A 143 -25.58 1.94 12.44
CA ILE A 143 -25.68 3.25 13.09
C ILE A 143 -25.68 4.35 12.04
N ASN A 144 -24.81 4.30 11.02
CA ASN A 144 -24.80 5.30 9.95
C ASN A 144 -26.15 5.36 9.22
N ASN A 145 -26.71 4.21 8.85
CA ASN A 145 -28.01 4.12 8.19
C ASN A 145 -29.18 4.63 9.05
N LYS A 146 -29.16 4.36 10.37
CA LYS A 146 -30.18 4.88 11.30
C LYS A 146 -30.06 6.39 11.48
N THR A 147 -28.83 6.88 11.65
CA THR A 147 -28.47 8.30 11.75
C THR A 147 -28.95 9.05 10.51
N GLU A 148 -28.64 8.58 9.30
CA GLU A 148 -29.13 9.18 8.05
C GLU A 148 -30.66 9.27 7.95
N LYS A 149 -31.39 8.23 8.38
CA LYS A 149 -32.87 8.26 8.38
C LYS A 149 -33.41 9.32 9.34
N VAL A 150 -32.79 9.51 10.50
CA VAL A 150 -33.21 10.53 11.48
C VAL A 150 -32.95 11.94 10.96
N PHE A 151 -31.83 12.17 10.25
CA PHE A 151 -31.50 13.49 9.70
C PHE A 151 -32.25 13.84 8.40
N LYS A 152 -32.70 12.85 7.62
CA LYS A 152 -33.53 13.07 6.42
C LYS A 152 -35.02 13.31 6.72
N THR A 153 -35.45 13.21 7.98
CA THR A 153 -36.87 13.40 8.39
C THR A 153 -37.09 14.77 9.08
N LYS A 154 -36.27 15.77 8.78
CA LYS A 154 -36.40 17.14 9.28
C LYS A 154 -36.36 18.16 8.15
#